data_AF-A0A938GE83-F1
#
_entry.id   AF-A0A938GE83-F1
#
_cell.length_a   1.000
_cell.length_b   1.000
_cell.length_c   1.000
_cell.angle_alpha   90.00
_cell.angle_beta   90.00
_cell.angle_gamma   90.00
#
_symmetry.space_group_name_H-M   'P 1'
#
loop_
_entity.id
_entity.type
_entity.pdbx_description
1 polymer ?
#
loop_
_entity_poly.entity_id
_entity_poly.type
_entity_poly.pdbx_seq_one_letter_code
_entity_poly.pdbx_strand_id
1 'polypeptide(L)'
;MKTMFLALASFSVLEFRVASADGWTPVAPRDEIRPQFQRTETGGKSGDGLLAIRADKREGLHGWWQKTFPVSAGQHYRFSAWRRAENVAVPRRSVLARVVWGDDAGNPVPRREGVLTNFAKNIVATAEPEYPREKFEQSASHDDWIEVSGTYQAPPGATQARVELHLLWAPHGQVQWSDVAFEPTAAPAPRKVRLAAVHYRPRNAKTLMDACRQFAPHIEEAARRKADLVVLGETLTYAGVGSS
;
A
#
# COMPACT_ATOMS: atom_id res chain seq x y z
N MET A 1 5.96 -52.15 39.55
CA MET A 1 6.44 -51.49 38.31
C MET A 1 5.31 -50.68 37.70
N LYS A 2 5.38 -49.35 37.79
CA LYS A 2 4.72 -48.39 36.88
C LYS A 2 5.44 -47.06 37.06
N THR A 3 6.43 -46.83 36.21
CA THR A 3 7.24 -45.62 36.19
C THR A 3 6.44 -44.53 35.49
N MET A 4 6.11 -43.45 36.20
CA MET A 4 5.39 -42.31 35.66
C MET A 4 6.42 -41.27 35.19
N PHE A 5 6.53 -41.08 33.87
CA PHE A 5 7.36 -40.02 33.30
C PHE A 5 6.58 -38.70 33.28
N LEU A 6 7.07 -37.71 34.01
CA LEU A 6 6.56 -36.34 33.97
C LEU A 6 7.32 -35.58 32.88
N ALA A 7 6.66 -35.24 31.78
CA ALA A 7 7.24 -34.42 30.73
C ALA A 7 7.16 -32.94 31.13
N LEU A 8 8.31 -32.31 31.41
CA LEU A 8 8.39 -30.85 31.53
C LEU A 8 8.31 -30.25 30.12
N ALA A 9 7.23 -29.53 29.84
CA ALA A 9 7.14 -28.68 28.67
C ALA A 9 7.86 -27.35 28.94
N SER A 10 9.00 -27.14 28.27
CA SER A 10 9.69 -25.86 28.25
C SER A 10 8.88 -24.87 27.41
N PHE A 11 8.20 -23.92 28.05
CA PHE A 11 7.64 -22.77 27.35
C PHE A 11 8.74 -21.73 27.15
N SER A 12 9.22 -21.60 25.91
CA SER A 12 10.02 -20.46 25.49
C SER A 12 9.10 -19.23 25.47
N VAL A 13 9.17 -18.42 26.52
CA VAL A 13 8.61 -17.07 26.50
C VAL A 13 9.43 -16.27 25.51
N LEU A 14 8.86 -15.94 24.36
CA LEU A 14 9.45 -15.01 23.42
C LEU A 14 9.32 -13.62 24.06
N GLU A 15 10.38 -13.15 24.71
CA GLU A 15 10.46 -11.76 25.17
C GLU A 15 10.41 -10.84 23.94
N PHE A 16 9.25 -10.26 23.70
CA PHE A 16 9.11 -9.16 22.77
C PHE A 16 9.83 -7.97 23.39
N ARG A 17 11.07 -7.72 22.95
CA ARG A 17 11.77 -6.48 23.28
C ARG A 17 11.01 -5.33 22.61
N VAL A 18 10.21 -4.62 23.41
CA VAL A 18 9.74 -3.28 23.04
C VAL A 18 10.98 -2.39 23.00
N ALA A 19 11.50 -2.16 21.79
CA ALA A 19 12.58 -1.22 21.59
C ALA A 19 12.04 0.21 21.74
N SER A 20 12.10 0.78 22.94
CA SER A 20 11.71 2.18 23.15
C SER A 20 12.78 3.13 22.61
N ALA A 21 12.52 3.65 21.41
CA ALA A 21 12.92 4.94 20.82
C ALA A 21 12.61 4.80 19.31
N ASP A 22 11.33 4.90 18.96
CA ASP A 22 10.63 4.23 17.84
C ASP A 22 11.17 4.29 16.40
N GLY A 23 12.37 4.78 16.11
CA GLY A 23 13.05 4.65 14.81
C GLY A 23 12.42 5.44 13.66
N TRP A 24 11.34 6.19 13.93
CA TRP A 24 10.67 7.04 12.97
C TRP A 24 11.43 8.36 12.80
N THR A 25 11.72 8.70 11.55
CA THR A 25 12.44 9.92 11.17
C THR A 25 11.62 10.74 10.18
N PRO A 26 11.58 12.08 10.31
CA PRO A 26 10.82 12.93 9.40
C PRO A 26 11.64 13.28 8.16
N VAL A 27 11.07 13.10 6.98
CA VAL A 27 11.71 13.36 5.69
C VAL A 27 10.82 14.21 4.80
N ALA A 28 11.43 15.09 4.03
CA ALA A 28 10.81 15.79 2.91
C ALA A 28 11.72 15.68 1.69
N PRO A 29 11.19 15.72 0.45
CA PRO A 29 12.03 15.65 -0.75
C PRO A 29 13.01 16.82 -0.85
N ARG A 30 12.59 17.99 -0.35
CA ARG A 30 13.36 19.23 -0.29
C ARG A 30 12.89 20.07 0.90
N ASP A 31 13.77 20.91 1.43
CA ASP A 31 13.47 21.72 2.62
C ASP A 31 12.39 22.79 2.34
N GLU A 32 12.33 23.34 1.13
CA GLU A 32 11.36 24.39 0.78
C GLU A 32 9.91 23.90 0.76
N ILE A 33 9.69 22.59 0.67
CA ILE A 33 8.36 21.96 0.69
C ILE A 33 8.13 21.11 1.95
N ARG A 34 9.00 21.23 2.95
CA ARG A 34 8.94 20.47 4.20
C ARG A 34 7.72 20.91 5.04
N PRO A 35 6.80 19.98 5.39
CA PRO A 35 5.75 20.26 6.36
C PRO A 35 6.29 20.24 7.79
N GLN A 36 5.44 20.59 8.75
CA GLN A 36 5.78 20.44 10.16
C GLN A 36 5.55 19.01 10.61
N PHE A 37 6.48 18.49 11.42
CA PHE A 37 6.42 17.15 11.98
C PHE A 37 6.35 17.25 13.50
N GLN A 38 5.49 16.46 14.11
CA GLN A 38 5.39 16.35 15.57
C GLN A 38 5.23 14.89 15.96
N ARG A 39 5.96 14.49 17.01
CA ARG A 39 5.81 13.18 17.64
C ARG A 39 5.47 13.38 19.11
N THR A 40 4.51 12.61 19.61
CA THR A 40 4.20 12.52 21.04
C THR A 40 4.23 11.06 21.48
N GLU A 41 4.53 10.82 22.75
CA GLU A 41 4.56 9.47 23.33
C GLU A 41 3.16 8.95 23.65
N THR A 42 2.17 9.83 23.72
CA THR A 42 0.77 9.54 24.01
C THR A 42 -0.17 10.30 23.07
N GLY A 43 -1.46 9.94 23.08
CA GLY A 43 -2.51 10.60 22.29
C GLY A 43 -2.83 9.93 20.95
N GLY A 44 -2.22 8.77 20.71
CA GLY A 44 -2.56 7.81 19.67
C GLY A 44 -3.93 7.16 19.86
N LYS A 45 -4.33 6.30 18.91
CA LYS A 45 -5.62 5.60 18.91
C LYS A 45 -5.80 4.73 20.16
N SER A 46 -4.74 4.03 20.56
CA SER A 46 -4.63 3.19 21.76
C SER A 46 -4.31 3.98 23.04
N GLY A 47 -4.04 5.28 22.91
CA GLY A 47 -3.43 6.11 23.96
C GLY A 47 -1.92 6.26 23.84
N ASP A 48 -1.26 5.43 23.01
CA ASP A 48 0.19 5.40 22.82
C ASP A 48 0.70 6.47 21.85
N GLY A 49 1.89 6.27 21.27
CA GLY A 49 2.58 7.21 20.42
C GLY A 49 1.80 7.69 19.19
N LEU A 50 2.09 8.93 18.79
CA LEU A 50 1.45 9.63 17.68
C LEU A 50 2.51 10.25 16.78
N LEU A 51 2.37 10.08 15.47
CA LEU A 51 3.20 10.71 14.44
C LEU A 51 2.33 11.64 13.59
N ALA A 52 2.51 12.95 13.77
CA ALA A 52 1.72 13.95 13.06
C ALA A 52 2.53 14.65 11.97
N ILE A 53 1.85 15.01 10.89
CA ILE A 53 2.35 15.90 9.84
C ILE A 53 1.31 16.99 9.61
N ARG A 54 1.72 18.26 9.65
CA ARG A 54 0.85 19.42 9.42
C ARG A 54 1.40 20.27 8.28
N ALA A 55 0.54 20.56 7.31
CA ALA A 55 0.82 21.51 6.25
C ALA A 55 0.33 22.91 6.63
N ASP A 56 1.06 23.92 6.19
CA ASP A 56 0.62 25.31 6.23
C ASP A 56 -0.18 25.68 4.97
N LYS A 57 -0.30 26.98 4.67
CA LYS A 57 -1.06 27.49 3.52
C LYS A 57 -0.45 27.21 2.13
N ARG A 58 0.82 26.79 2.05
CA ARG A 58 1.52 26.62 0.78
C ARG A 58 0.98 25.42 0.00
N GLU A 59 0.71 25.63 -1.28
CA GLU A 59 0.35 24.57 -2.22
C GLU A 59 1.63 23.81 -2.62
N GLY A 60 1.75 22.54 -2.21
CA GLY A 60 2.88 21.70 -2.65
C GLY A 60 3.73 21.08 -1.54
N LEU A 61 3.39 21.28 -0.26
CA LEU A 61 4.10 20.61 0.83
C LEU A 61 4.06 19.09 0.66
N HIS A 62 5.18 18.44 0.95
CA HIS A 62 5.31 16.99 0.89
C HIS A 62 6.32 16.54 1.94
N GLY A 63 5.88 15.64 2.80
CA GLY A 63 6.75 14.99 3.77
C GLY A 63 6.18 13.67 4.26
N TRP A 64 7.01 12.90 4.96
CA TRP A 64 6.62 11.65 5.58
C TRP A 64 7.45 11.31 6.81
N TRP A 65 6.86 10.49 7.67
CA TRP A 65 7.64 9.74 8.66
C TRP A 65 8.14 8.46 8.00
N GLN A 66 9.39 8.09 8.21
CA GLN A 66 9.94 6.80 7.73
C GLN A 66 10.58 5.98 8.83
N LYS A 67 10.46 4.66 8.70
CA LYS A 67 11.17 3.66 9.49
C LYS A 67 11.47 2.45 8.63
N THR A 68 12.65 1.87 8.84
CA THR A 68 13.09 0.67 8.12
C THR A 68 12.98 -0.56 9.01
N PHE A 69 12.45 -1.64 8.45
CA PHE A 69 12.24 -2.92 9.11
C PHE A 69 13.05 -3.99 8.39
N PRO A 70 13.74 -4.90 9.13
CA PRO A 70 14.37 -6.05 8.52
C PRO A 70 13.31 -7.00 7.97
N VAL A 71 13.55 -7.56 6.77
CA VAL A 71 12.68 -8.56 6.15
C VAL A 71 13.47 -9.72 5.58
N SER A 72 12.78 -10.84 5.36
CA SER A 72 13.30 -11.98 4.65
C SER A 72 12.59 -12.13 3.31
N ALA A 73 13.35 -12.19 2.22
CA ALA A 73 12.79 -12.41 0.89
C ALA A 73 11.84 -13.62 0.88
N GLY A 74 10.68 -13.47 0.24
CA GLY A 74 9.65 -14.50 0.17
C GLY A 74 8.74 -14.63 1.40
N GLN A 75 9.09 -14.06 2.55
CA GLN A 75 8.21 -13.99 3.72
C GLN A 75 7.08 -12.97 3.48
N HIS A 76 5.89 -13.26 4.00
CA HIS A 76 4.78 -12.32 4.01
C HIS A 76 4.82 -11.44 5.27
N TYR A 77 4.47 -10.17 5.10
CA TYR A 77 4.40 -9.18 6.15
C TYR A 77 3.05 -8.46 6.11
N ARG A 78 2.50 -8.14 7.29
CA ARG A 78 1.33 -7.29 7.45
C ARG A 78 1.81 -5.90 7.87
N PHE A 79 1.45 -4.90 7.08
CA PHE A 79 1.44 -3.52 7.51
C PHE A 79 0.09 -3.19 8.14
N SER A 80 0.09 -2.46 9.25
CA SER A 80 -1.09 -1.79 9.79
C SER A 80 -0.73 -0.48 10.48
N ALA A 81 -1.62 0.50 10.40
CA ALA A 81 -1.57 1.74 11.14
C ALA A 81 -2.99 2.30 11.29
N TRP A 82 -3.24 3.07 12.34
CA TRP A 82 -4.40 3.94 12.42
C TRP A 82 -4.05 5.32 11.87
N ARG A 83 -4.91 5.88 11.03
CA ARG A 83 -4.76 7.23 10.49
C ARG A 83 -5.96 8.10 10.84
N ARG A 84 -5.71 9.33 11.22
CA ARG A 84 -6.72 10.40 11.32
C ARG A 84 -6.27 11.57 10.47
N ALA A 85 -7.16 12.10 9.63
CA ALA A 85 -6.83 13.18 8.71
C ALA A 85 -7.88 14.29 8.84
N GLU A 86 -7.41 15.54 8.87
CA GLU A 86 -8.22 16.73 9.07
C GLU A 86 -7.89 17.76 7.99
N ASN A 87 -8.90 18.46 7.48
CA ASN A 87 -8.75 19.51 6.45
C ASN A 87 -8.01 19.04 5.18
N VAL A 88 -8.16 17.77 4.79
CA VAL A 88 -7.58 17.22 3.57
C VAL A 88 -8.70 16.98 2.55
N ALA A 89 -8.73 17.76 1.47
CA ALA A 89 -9.80 17.71 0.47
C ALA A 89 -9.97 16.33 -0.19
N VAL A 90 -8.86 15.64 -0.47
CA VAL A 90 -8.86 14.30 -1.08
C VAL A 90 -7.85 13.40 -0.36
N PRO A 91 -8.24 12.79 0.79
CA PRO A 91 -7.31 11.99 1.62
C PRO A 91 -6.60 10.90 0.83
N ARG A 92 -7.33 10.18 -0.03
CA ARG A 92 -6.77 9.11 -0.89
C ARG A 92 -5.63 9.55 -1.83
N ARG A 93 -5.47 10.85 -2.09
CA ARG A 93 -4.41 11.42 -2.93
C ARG A 93 -3.28 12.01 -2.09
N SER A 94 -3.62 12.52 -0.91
CA SER A 94 -2.72 13.34 -0.09
C SER A 94 -2.14 12.62 1.13
N VAL A 95 -2.77 11.54 1.57
CA VAL A 95 -2.39 10.75 2.74
C VAL A 95 -2.17 9.32 2.30
N LEU A 96 -0.91 8.87 2.31
CA LEU A 96 -0.51 7.57 1.77
C LEU A 96 0.46 6.89 2.72
N ALA A 97 0.29 5.59 2.91
CA ALA A 97 1.36 4.73 3.39
C ALA A 97 2.06 4.09 2.19
N ARG A 98 3.39 3.95 2.25
CA ARG A 98 4.17 3.16 1.30
C ARG A 98 5.02 2.14 2.03
N VAL A 99 5.18 0.96 1.44
CA VAL A 99 6.23 0.00 1.82
C VAL A 99 7.18 -0.12 0.64
N VAL A 100 8.41 0.35 0.82
CA VAL A 100 9.46 0.37 -0.21
C VAL A 100 10.48 -0.72 0.10
N TRP A 101 10.68 -1.64 -0.85
CA TRP A 101 11.59 -2.77 -0.70
C TRP A 101 13.02 -2.40 -1.08
N GLY A 102 14.00 -2.90 -0.32
CA GLY A 102 15.41 -2.72 -0.64
C GLY A 102 16.30 -3.86 -0.15
N ASP A 103 17.52 -3.90 -0.70
CA ASP A 103 18.63 -4.72 -0.22
C ASP A 103 19.30 -4.10 1.02
N ASP A 104 20.38 -4.67 1.55
CA ASP A 104 21.05 -4.17 2.76
C ASP A 104 21.60 -2.74 2.62
N ALA A 105 21.89 -2.31 1.40
CA ALA A 105 22.38 -0.97 1.09
C ALA A 105 21.24 0.03 0.82
N GLY A 106 19.99 -0.44 0.75
CA GLY A 106 18.81 0.39 0.48
C GLY A 106 18.54 0.59 -1.01
N ASN A 107 19.22 -0.16 -1.87
CA ASN A 107 18.97 -0.12 -3.30
C ASN A 107 17.66 -0.85 -3.64
N PRO A 108 16.96 -0.43 -4.70
CA PRO A 108 15.81 -1.16 -5.22
C PRO A 108 16.17 -2.60 -5.59
N VAL A 109 15.28 -3.53 -5.26
CA VAL A 109 15.43 -4.95 -5.57
C VAL A 109 14.59 -5.35 -6.78
N PRO A 110 14.89 -6.46 -7.47
CA PRO A 110 14.07 -6.95 -8.58
C PRO A 110 12.63 -7.24 -8.15
N ARG A 111 11.65 -6.93 -9.02
CA ARG A 111 10.28 -7.43 -8.81
C ARG A 111 10.23 -8.95 -9.05
N ARG A 112 9.28 -9.63 -8.42
CA ARG A 112 9.11 -11.08 -8.54
C ARG A 112 8.79 -11.52 -9.97
N GLU A 113 7.76 -10.94 -10.58
CA GLU A 113 7.44 -11.24 -11.97
C GLU A 113 8.39 -10.43 -12.83
N GLY A 114 9.40 -11.06 -13.44
CA GLY A 114 10.26 -10.38 -14.41
C GLY A 114 9.45 -9.65 -15.50
N VAL A 115 10.10 -8.82 -16.32
CA VAL A 115 9.38 -8.05 -17.35
C VAL A 115 8.71 -9.02 -18.35
N LEU A 116 7.39 -9.17 -18.23
CA LEU A 116 6.54 -9.87 -19.19
C LEU A 116 6.18 -8.93 -20.34
N THR A 117 7.19 -8.38 -21.02
CA THR A 117 6.93 -7.65 -22.27
C THR A 117 7.86 -8.12 -23.37
N ASN A 118 7.29 -8.30 -24.56
CA ASN A 118 8.05 -8.61 -25.78
C ASN A 118 8.95 -7.43 -26.24
N PHE A 119 8.85 -6.27 -25.59
CA PHE A 119 9.51 -5.03 -25.97
C PHE A 119 10.81 -4.75 -25.18
N ALA A 120 10.92 -5.23 -23.94
CA ALA A 120 12.05 -4.94 -23.04
C ALA A 120 12.69 -6.22 -22.48
N LYS A 121 13.12 -7.11 -23.38
CA LYS A 121 13.61 -8.48 -23.05
C LYS A 121 14.83 -8.54 -22.12
N ASN A 122 15.58 -7.43 -21.98
CA ASN A 122 16.80 -7.35 -21.17
C ASN A 122 16.68 -6.42 -19.95
N ILE A 123 15.47 -5.95 -19.64
CA ILE A 123 15.24 -5.09 -18.47
C ILE A 123 14.65 -5.95 -17.36
N VAL A 124 15.30 -5.92 -16.19
CA VAL A 124 14.71 -6.43 -14.95
C VAL A 124 14.09 -5.24 -14.23
N ALA A 125 12.76 -5.21 -14.19
CA ALA A 125 12.06 -4.18 -13.44
C ALA A 125 12.32 -4.32 -11.94
N THR A 126 12.32 -3.19 -11.24
CA THR A 126 12.44 -3.16 -9.78
C THR A 126 11.08 -3.39 -9.13
N ALA A 127 11.08 -3.87 -7.90
CA ALA A 127 9.89 -3.93 -7.07
C ALA A 127 9.34 -2.51 -6.86
N GLU A 128 8.07 -2.32 -7.22
CA GLU A 128 7.37 -1.07 -6.95
C GLU A 128 6.99 -0.98 -5.46
N PRO A 129 6.77 0.23 -4.92
CA PRO A 129 6.23 0.39 -3.59
C PRO A 129 4.85 -0.25 -3.47
N GLU A 130 4.58 -0.85 -2.31
CA GLU A 130 3.23 -1.29 -1.96
C GLU A 130 2.44 -0.14 -1.34
N TYR A 131 1.14 -0.09 -1.60
CA TYR A 131 0.24 0.97 -1.12
C TYR A 131 -0.86 0.37 -0.24
N PRO A 132 -0.63 0.23 1.08
CA PRO A 132 -1.66 -0.11 2.07
C PRO A 132 -2.93 0.70 1.89
N ARG A 133 -4.07 0.01 1.98
CA ARG A 133 -5.39 0.57 1.71
C ARG A 133 -6.16 0.79 2.99
N GLU A 134 -6.97 1.85 2.99
CA GLU A 134 -7.92 2.13 4.06
C GLU A 134 -8.94 0.99 4.17
N LYS A 135 -9.20 0.57 5.40
CA LYS A 135 -10.28 -0.35 5.76
C LYS A 135 -11.48 0.46 6.19
N PHE A 136 -12.44 0.60 5.28
CA PHE A 136 -13.75 1.11 5.59
C PHE A 136 -14.60 -0.04 6.16
N GLU A 137 -14.25 -0.54 7.33
CA GLU A 137 -15.24 -1.33 8.09
C GLU A 137 -16.37 -0.39 8.53
N GLN A 138 -17.60 -0.90 8.58
CA GLN A 138 -18.75 -0.17 9.13
C GLN A 138 -18.54 -0.04 10.64
N SER A 139 -17.67 0.88 11.04
CA SER A 139 -17.43 1.21 12.43
C SER A 139 -18.70 1.88 12.98
N ALA A 140 -19.35 1.18 13.91
CA ALA A 140 -20.46 1.69 14.71
C ALA A 140 -20.00 2.72 15.77
N SER A 141 -18.71 3.06 15.82
CA SER A 141 -18.18 4.09 16.71
C SER A 141 -17.89 5.38 15.94
N HIS A 142 -18.31 6.51 16.49
CA HIS A 142 -17.98 7.88 16.07
C HIS A 142 -16.48 8.22 16.23
N ASP A 143 -15.58 7.31 15.88
CA ASP A 143 -14.14 7.56 15.96
C ASP A 143 -13.59 7.91 14.57
N ASP A 144 -12.85 9.02 14.48
CA ASP A 144 -12.31 9.57 13.22
C ASP A 144 -11.06 8.80 12.72
N TRP A 145 -10.67 7.75 13.43
CA TRP A 145 -9.56 6.88 13.08
C TRP A 145 -9.97 5.82 12.06
N ILE A 146 -9.18 5.70 11.00
CA ILE A 146 -9.34 4.70 9.95
C ILE A 146 -8.10 3.80 9.92
N GLU A 147 -8.30 2.48 9.93
CA GLU A 147 -7.18 1.55 9.76
C GLU A 147 -6.69 1.61 8.30
N VAL A 148 -5.38 1.71 8.13
CA VAL A 148 -4.69 1.50 6.86
C VAL A 148 -3.89 0.21 7.00
N SER A 149 -4.21 -0.80 6.20
CA SER A 149 -3.56 -2.10 6.32
C SER A 149 -3.39 -2.84 4.99
N GLY A 150 -2.45 -3.78 4.96
CA GLY A 150 -2.17 -4.61 3.79
C GLY A 150 -1.23 -5.75 4.12
N THR A 151 -1.29 -6.81 3.32
CA THR A 151 -0.40 -7.98 3.44
C THR A 151 0.37 -8.16 2.15
N TYR A 152 1.69 -8.21 2.25
CA TYR A 152 2.60 -8.20 1.11
C TYR A 152 3.67 -9.27 1.27
N GLN A 153 4.13 -9.81 0.15
CA GLN A 153 5.26 -10.73 0.14
C GLN A 153 6.53 -9.96 -0.20
N ALA A 154 7.57 -10.09 0.63
CA ALA A 154 8.86 -9.48 0.34
C ALA A 154 9.40 -10.02 -1.00
N PRO A 155 9.80 -9.16 -1.94
CA PRO A 155 10.29 -9.57 -3.25
C PRO A 155 11.66 -10.28 -3.14
N PRO A 156 12.12 -10.97 -4.21
CA PRO A 156 13.44 -11.57 -4.23
C PRO A 156 14.53 -10.54 -3.96
N GLY A 157 15.49 -10.88 -3.09
CA GLY A 157 16.61 -10.01 -2.72
C GLY A 157 16.28 -8.91 -1.71
N ALA A 158 15.02 -8.76 -1.28
CA ALA A 158 14.69 -7.82 -0.21
C ALA A 158 15.22 -8.32 1.14
N THR A 159 15.97 -7.46 1.82
CA THR A 159 16.42 -7.65 3.19
C THR A 159 15.89 -6.57 4.13
N GLN A 160 15.37 -5.47 3.56
CA GLN A 160 14.67 -4.44 4.32
C GLN A 160 13.42 -3.91 3.62
N ALA A 161 12.50 -3.40 4.43
CA ALA A 161 11.29 -2.69 4.02
C ALA A 161 11.25 -1.33 4.71
N ARG A 162 11.29 -0.26 3.93
CA ARG A 162 11.11 1.11 4.45
C ARG A 162 9.63 1.47 4.38
N VAL A 163 9.02 1.67 5.54
CA VAL A 163 7.65 2.15 5.66
C VAL A 163 7.68 3.66 5.69
N GLU A 164 6.82 4.29 4.89
CA GLU A 164 6.72 5.75 4.75
C GLU A 164 5.27 6.20 4.92
N LEU A 165 5.03 7.18 5.78
CA LEU A 165 3.70 7.68 6.16
C LEU A 165 3.56 9.15 5.74
N HIS A 166 2.92 9.38 4.60
CA HIS A 166 2.97 10.66 3.90
C HIS A 166 1.82 11.61 4.23
N LEU A 167 2.14 12.90 4.12
CA LEU A 167 1.22 13.97 3.77
C LEU A 167 1.78 14.73 2.56
N LEU A 168 0.96 14.95 1.53
CA LEU A 168 1.34 15.74 0.36
C LEU A 168 0.18 16.55 -0.22
N TRP A 169 0.50 17.76 -0.69
CA TRP A 169 -0.39 18.65 -1.44
C TRP A 169 -1.74 18.91 -0.77
N ALA A 170 -1.73 19.11 0.55
CA ALA A 170 -2.92 19.35 1.35
C ALA A 170 -2.74 20.64 2.16
N PRO A 171 -2.88 21.84 1.56
CA PRO A 171 -2.73 23.09 2.29
C PRO A 171 -3.69 23.13 3.49
N HIS A 172 -3.20 23.54 4.65
CA HIS A 172 -3.88 23.50 5.96
C HIS A 172 -4.27 22.10 6.47
N GLY A 173 -3.94 21.06 5.71
CA GLY A 173 -4.23 19.68 6.03
C GLY A 173 -3.32 19.13 7.12
N GLN A 174 -3.83 18.16 7.85
CA GLN A 174 -3.08 17.41 8.84
C GLN A 174 -3.37 15.92 8.70
N VAL A 175 -2.36 15.11 8.96
CA VAL A 175 -2.53 13.68 9.24
C VAL A 175 -1.83 13.31 10.54
N GLN A 176 -2.43 12.37 11.25
CA GLN A 176 -1.89 11.69 12.40
C GLN A 176 -1.88 10.20 12.14
N TRP A 177 -0.79 9.55 12.54
CA TRP A 177 -0.60 8.10 12.48
C TRP A 177 -0.36 7.55 13.87
N SER A 178 -0.92 6.38 14.16
CA SER A 178 -0.79 5.70 15.44
C SER A 178 -0.78 4.18 15.26
N ASP A 179 -0.29 3.46 16.27
CA ASP A 179 -0.15 1.99 16.31
C ASP A 179 0.43 1.39 15.01
N VAL A 180 1.52 1.97 14.52
CA VAL A 180 2.14 1.55 13.26
C VAL A 180 2.94 0.27 13.47
N ALA A 181 2.55 -0.79 12.77
CA ALA A 181 3.18 -2.10 12.82
C ALA A 181 3.52 -2.63 11.42
N PHE A 182 4.63 -3.35 11.34
CA PHE A 182 5.04 -4.10 10.16
C PHE A 182 5.67 -5.42 10.58
N GLU A 183 4.90 -6.50 10.48
CA GLU A 183 5.18 -7.75 11.17
C GLU A 183 5.08 -8.96 10.23
N PRO A 184 5.89 -10.03 10.42
CA PRO A 184 5.72 -11.28 9.71
C PRO A 184 4.30 -11.84 9.88
N THR A 185 3.74 -12.38 8.82
CA THR A 185 2.40 -12.99 8.85
C THR A 185 2.31 -14.18 7.90
N ALA A 186 1.25 -14.98 8.02
CA ALA A 186 0.97 -16.05 7.08
C ALA A 186 0.60 -15.50 5.70
N ALA A 187 0.87 -16.26 4.65
CA ALA A 187 0.37 -15.93 3.32
C ALA A 187 -1.17 -15.83 3.34
N PRO A 188 -1.77 -14.81 2.71
CA PRO A 188 -3.22 -14.71 2.63
C PRO A 188 -3.79 -15.92 1.88
N ALA A 189 -4.97 -16.37 2.28
CA ALA A 189 -5.65 -17.48 1.63
C ALA A 189 -5.79 -17.21 0.11
N PRO A 190 -5.40 -18.15 -0.76
CA PRO A 190 -5.55 -17.97 -2.20
C PRO A 190 -7.00 -17.67 -2.58
N ARG A 191 -7.21 -16.60 -3.36
CA ARG A 191 -8.51 -16.23 -3.91
C ARG A 191 -8.49 -16.48 -5.41
N LYS A 192 -9.06 -17.60 -5.85
CA LYS A 192 -9.19 -17.88 -7.28
C LYS A 192 -10.21 -16.93 -7.88
N VAL A 193 -9.80 -16.18 -8.90
CA VAL A 193 -10.67 -15.31 -9.69
C VAL A 193 -10.58 -15.67 -11.18
N ARG A 194 -11.69 -15.52 -11.89
CA ARG A 194 -11.78 -15.61 -13.34
C ARG A 194 -11.54 -14.23 -13.94
N LEU A 195 -10.48 -14.11 -14.73
CA LEU A 195 -10.13 -12.87 -15.44
C LEU A 195 -10.56 -12.97 -16.91
N ALA A 196 -11.16 -11.90 -17.43
CA ALA A 196 -11.34 -11.70 -18.87
C ALA A 196 -10.58 -10.45 -19.30
N ALA A 197 -9.72 -10.58 -20.32
CA ALA A 197 -9.06 -9.44 -20.96
C ALA A 197 -9.71 -9.16 -22.31
N VAL A 198 -10.22 -7.93 -22.49
CA VAL A 198 -10.87 -7.51 -23.73
C VAL A 198 -9.85 -6.78 -24.61
N HIS A 199 -9.22 -7.51 -25.53
CA HIS A 199 -8.36 -6.94 -26.55
C HIS A 199 -9.19 -6.56 -27.79
N TYR A 200 -9.87 -5.40 -27.70
CA TYR A 200 -10.72 -4.87 -28.75
C TYR A 200 -10.35 -3.41 -29.03
N ARG A 201 -10.29 -3.05 -30.32
CA ARG A 201 -10.10 -1.67 -30.78
C ARG A 201 -11.41 -1.22 -31.45
N PRO A 202 -12.11 -0.21 -30.89
CA PRO A 202 -13.33 0.33 -31.50
C PRO A 202 -13.10 0.78 -32.94
N ARG A 203 -14.14 0.64 -33.77
CA ARG A 203 -14.12 1.04 -35.18
C ARG A 203 -15.34 1.89 -35.50
N ASN A 204 -15.18 2.87 -36.38
CA ASN A 204 -16.27 3.73 -36.87
C ASN A 204 -17.08 4.44 -35.77
N ALA A 205 -16.46 4.71 -34.61
CA ALA A 205 -17.09 5.46 -33.54
C ALA A 205 -17.14 6.95 -33.92
N LYS A 206 -18.30 7.58 -33.76
CA LYS A 206 -18.46 9.03 -34.02
C LYS A 206 -18.17 9.87 -32.78
N THR A 207 -18.31 9.28 -31.60
CA THR A 207 -18.05 9.92 -30.31
C THR A 207 -17.27 8.98 -29.38
N LEU A 208 -16.65 9.53 -28.33
CA LEU A 208 -15.96 8.74 -27.30
C LEU A 208 -16.93 7.74 -26.64
N MET A 209 -18.18 8.15 -26.42
CA MET A 209 -19.20 7.28 -25.83
C MET A 209 -19.61 6.14 -26.77
N ASP A 210 -19.64 6.37 -28.08
CA ASP A 210 -19.88 5.29 -29.04
C ASP A 210 -18.76 4.27 -29.04
N ALA A 211 -17.50 4.71 -28.87
CA ALA A 211 -16.37 3.81 -28.68
C ALA A 211 -16.54 2.96 -27.41
N CYS A 212 -16.91 3.58 -26.28
CA CYS A 212 -17.21 2.88 -25.02
C CYS A 212 -18.32 1.82 -25.19
N ARG A 213 -19.42 2.17 -25.88
CA ARG A 213 -20.56 1.25 -26.09
C ARG A 213 -20.18 -0.01 -26.85
N GLN A 214 -19.18 0.03 -27.74
CA GLN A 214 -18.73 -1.17 -28.44
C GLN A 214 -18.10 -2.23 -27.52
N PHE A 215 -17.69 -1.87 -26.29
CA PHE A 215 -17.20 -2.84 -25.31
C PHE A 215 -18.32 -3.60 -24.58
N ALA A 216 -19.56 -3.11 -24.59
CA ALA A 216 -20.70 -3.74 -23.92
C ALA A 216 -20.86 -5.25 -24.27
N PRO A 217 -20.90 -5.68 -25.55
CA PRO A 217 -21.02 -7.11 -25.87
C PRO A 217 -19.84 -7.96 -25.38
N HIS A 218 -18.64 -7.39 -25.28
CA HIS A 218 -17.47 -8.09 -24.74
C HIS A 218 -17.55 -8.26 -23.22
N ILE A 219 -18.09 -7.28 -22.51
CA ILE A 219 -18.38 -7.36 -21.08
C ILE A 219 -19.49 -8.39 -20.82
N GLU A 220 -20.54 -8.39 -21.64
CA GLU A 220 -21.61 -9.40 -21.57
C GLU A 220 -21.09 -10.83 -21.82
N GLU A 221 -20.19 -11.01 -22.80
CA GLU A 221 -19.52 -12.30 -23.01
C GLU A 221 -18.68 -12.72 -21.80
N ALA A 222 -17.92 -11.79 -21.22
CA ALA A 222 -17.13 -12.05 -20.01
C ALA A 222 -18.03 -12.44 -18.82
N ALA A 223 -19.17 -11.76 -18.66
CA ALA A 223 -20.17 -12.10 -17.65
C ALA A 223 -20.80 -13.48 -17.90
N ARG A 224 -21.13 -13.82 -19.16
CA ARG A 224 -21.60 -15.17 -19.53
C ARG A 224 -20.57 -16.26 -19.22
N ARG A 225 -19.27 -15.94 -19.32
CA ARG A 225 -18.16 -16.81 -18.90
C ARG A 225 -17.85 -16.78 -17.41
N LYS A 226 -18.66 -16.05 -16.61
CA LYS A 226 -18.51 -15.88 -15.16
C LYS A 226 -17.15 -15.28 -14.78
N ALA A 227 -16.66 -14.32 -15.55
CA ALA A 227 -15.49 -13.54 -15.14
C ALA A 227 -15.82 -12.71 -13.89
N ASP A 228 -14.93 -12.74 -12.90
CA ASP A 228 -15.02 -11.93 -11.68
C ASP A 228 -14.45 -10.51 -11.93
N LEU A 229 -13.49 -10.39 -12.86
CA LEU A 229 -12.89 -9.12 -13.27
C LEU A 229 -12.75 -9.08 -14.79
N VAL A 230 -13.10 -7.93 -15.38
CA VAL A 230 -12.94 -7.65 -16.81
C VAL A 230 -11.96 -6.50 -16.98
N VAL A 231 -10.87 -6.75 -17.71
CA VAL A 231 -9.84 -5.76 -18.03
C VAL A 231 -10.13 -5.18 -19.41
N LEU A 232 -10.36 -3.87 -19.46
CA LEU A 232 -10.55 -3.11 -20.69
C LEU A 232 -9.25 -2.39 -21.07
N GLY A 233 -9.11 -2.03 -22.35
CA GLY A 233 -7.96 -1.26 -22.81
C GLY A 233 -7.94 0.16 -22.22
N GLU A 234 -6.77 0.65 -21.83
CA GLU A 234 -6.60 1.98 -21.22
C GLU A 234 -7.21 3.12 -22.05
N THR A 235 -7.06 3.03 -23.38
CA THR A 235 -7.49 4.05 -24.33
C THR A 235 -8.88 3.81 -24.91
N LEU A 236 -9.75 3.05 -24.22
CA LEU A 236 -11.10 2.72 -24.71
C LEU A 236 -11.96 3.96 -25.05
N THR A 237 -11.65 5.10 -24.44
CA THR A 237 -12.31 6.39 -24.67
C THR A 237 -11.76 7.16 -25.88
N TYR A 238 -10.61 6.78 -26.44
CA TYR A 238 -9.94 7.49 -27.55
C TYR A 238 -9.70 6.61 -28.79
N ALA A 239 -9.59 5.30 -28.63
CA ALA A 239 -9.25 4.41 -29.73
C ALA A 239 -10.38 4.35 -30.77
N GLY A 240 -10.09 4.68 -32.03
CA GLY A 240 -11.01 4.48 -33.16
C GLY A 240 -11.96 5.64 -33.47
N VAL A 241 -11.83 6.77 -32.77
CA VAL A 241 -12.32 8.08 -33.23
C VAL A 241 -11.21 8.76 -34.03
N GLY A 242 -11.54 9.41 -35.16
CA GLY A 242 -10.58 10.01 -36.11
C GLY A 242 -9.83 11.24 -35.61
N SER A 243 -9.60 11.34 -34.30
CA SER A 243 -8.88 12.41 -33.62
C SER A 243 -7.73 11.76 -32.85
N SER A 244 -6.66 11.42 -33.57
CA SER A 244 -5.36 11.07 -32.99
C SER A 244 -4.38 12.19 -33.25
#